data_AF-B9NWL6-F1
#
_entry.id   AF-B9NWL6-F1
#
_cell.length_a   1.000
_cell.length_b   1.000
_cell.length_c   1.000
_cell.angle_alpha   90.00
_cell.angle_beta   90.00
_cell.angle_gamma   90.00
#
_symmetry.space_group_name_H-M   'P 1'
#
loop_
_entity.id
_entity.type
_entity.pdbx_description
1 polymer ?
#
loop_
_entity_poly.entity_id
_entity_poly.type
_entity_poly.pdbx_seq_one_letter_code
_entity_poly.pdbx_strand_id
1 'polypeptide(L)'
;MALPGISFAIWSDDGTETGAVLVDWQGGWTVFYWAWWIAVTPFVGLFLARVSRGRTVREFVLGAMLVPAMMCFIWFAFVGGTAIHLELTG
;
A
#
# COMPACT_ATOMS: atom_id res chain seq x y z
N MET A 1 -0.03 -19.47 11.26
CA MET A 1 1.36 -18.95 11.20
C MET A 1 1.87 -18.84 9.75
N ALA A 2 1.05 -18.38 8.79
CA ALA A 2 1.43 -18.29 7.37
C ALA A 2 2.01 -16.91 6.96
N LEU A 3 1.83 -15.90 7.81
CA LEU A 3 2.07 -14.49 7.48
C LEU A 3 3.51 -14.16 7.08
N PRO A 4 4.59 -14.68 7.72
CA PRO A 4 5.95 -14.34 7.30
C PRO A 4 6.31 -14.88 5.91
N GLY A 5 5.82 -16.08 5.56
CA GLY A 5 6.17 -16.74 4.30
C GLY A 5 5.51 -16.09 3.08
N ILE A 6 4.30 -15.56 3.24
CA ILE A 6 3.54 -14.94 2.13
C ILE A 6 3.81 -13.43 1.97
N SER A 7 4.46 -12.80 2.95
CA SER A 7 4.67 -11.34 2.96
C SER A 7 5.48 -10.82 1.77
N PHE A 8 6.33 -11.66 1.19
CA PHE A 8 7.15 -11.35 0.02
C PHE A 8 6.99 -12.39 -1.10
N ALA A 9 5.92 -13.17 -1.06
CA ALA A 9 5.64 -14.13 -2.11
C ALA A 9 5.28 -13.38 -3.40
N ILE A 10 5.99 -13.71 -4.48
CA ILE A 10 5.61 -13.35 -5.84
C ILE A 10 5.02 -14.61 -6.44
N TRP A 11 3.76 -14.54 -6.86
CA TRP A 11 3.06 -15.69 -7.42
C TRP A 11 3.40 -15.84 -8.90
N SER A 12 3.71 -17.07 -9.33
CA SER A 12 3.91 -17.41 -10.73
C SER A 12 2.76 -18.28 -11.23
N ASP A 13 2.52 -18.23 -12.54
CA ASP A 13 1.60 -19.18 -13.17
C ASP A 13 2.32 -20.53 -13.29
N ASP A 14 2.02 -21.40 -12.35
CA ASP A 14 2.58 -22.75 -12.29
C ASP A 14 1.72 -23.76 -13.08
N GLY A 15 0.77 -23.30 -13.91
CA GLY A 15 -0.15 -24.14 -14.69
C GLY A 15 -1.26 -24.79 -13.87
N THR A 16 -1.40 -24.39 -12.60
CA THR A 16 -2.49 -24.82 -11.71
C THR A 16 -3.58 -23.76 -11.66
N GLU A 17 -4.83 -24.16 -11.42
CA GLU A 17 -5.95 -23.21 -11.27
C GLU A 17 -5.68 -22.19 -10.15
N THR A 18 -5.14 -22.64 -9.02
CA THR A 18 -4.79 -21.76 -7.90
C THR A 18 -3.68 -20.78 -8.26
N GLY A 19 -2.64 -21.21 -8.98
CA GLY A 19 -1.57 -20.33 -9.44
C GLY A 19 -2.09 -19.21 -10.34
N ALA A 20 -2.96 -19.54 -11.29
CA ALA A 20 -3.59 -18.57 -12.18
C ALA A 20 -4.41 -17.51 -11.42
N VAL A 21 -5.23 -17.91 -10.44
CA VAL A 21 -6.02 -16.97 -9.62
C VAL A 21 -5.13 -16.05 -8.78
N LEU A 22 -4.03 -16.57 -8.22
CA LEU A 22 -3.10 -15.77 -7.42
C LEU A 22 -2.34 -14.75 -8.26
N VAL A 23 -1.98 -15.11 -9.51
CA VAL A 23 -1.37 -14.19 -10.48
C VAL A 23 -2.32 -13.04 -10.84
N ASP A 24 -3.60 -13.34 -11.07
CA ASP A 24 -4.61 -12.31 -11.36
C ASP A 24 -4.84 -11.41 -10.14
N TRP A 25 -4.98 -11.99 -8.95
CA TRP A 25 -5.16 -11.25 -7.70
C TRP A 25 -3.98 -10.31 -7.40
N GLN A 26 -2.74 -10.78 -7.50
CA GLN A 26 -1.58 -9.92 -7.26
C GLN A 26 -1.48 -8.82 -8.32
N GLY A 27 -1.91 -9.10 -9.55
CA GLY A 27 -1.98 -8.15 -10.66
C GLY A 27 -2.95 -7.00 -10.36
N GLY A 28 -4.17 -7.34 -9.94
CA GLY A 28 -5.24 -6.38 -9.65
C GLY A 28 -5.02 -5.53 -8.39
N TRP A 29 -4.20 -6.01 -7.44
CA TRP A 29 -3.96 -5.32 -6.17
C TRP A 29 -2.51 -4.86 -6.02
N THR A 30 -1.61 -5.75 -5.62
CA THR A 30 -0.25 -5.39 -5.21
C THR A 30 0.55 -4.77 -6.35
N VAL A 31 0.59 -5.42 -7.52
CA VAL A 31 1.33 -4.95 -8.69
C VAL A 31 0.72 -3.65 -9.22
N PHE A 32 -0.61 -3.57 -9.29
CA PHE A 32 -1.32 -2.35 -9.67
C PHE A 32 -0.95 -1.16 -8.78
N TYR A 33 -1.01 -1.31 -7.45
CA TYR A 33 -0.64 -0.22 -6.54
C TYR A 33 0.82 0.19 -6.67
N TRP A 34 1.75 -0.76 -6.82
CA TRP A 34 3.15 -0.43 -7.09
C TRP A 34 3.32 0.39 -8.36
N ALA A 35 2.72 -0.06 -9.47
CA ALA A 35 2.76 0.66 -10.74
C ALA A 35 2.13 2.06 -10.62
N TRP A 36 0.98 2.16 -9.96
CA TRP A 36 0.32 3.44 -9.71
C TRP A 36 1.22 4.38 -8.91
N TRP A 37 1.75 3.97 -7.76
CA TRP A 37 2.59 4.84 -6.94
C TRP A 37 3.84 5.31 -7.66
N ILE A 38 4.50 4.42 -8.42
CA ILE A 38 5.64 4.79 -9.26
C ILE A 38 5.25 5.87 -10.28
N ALA A 39 4.10 5.73 -10.94
CA ALA A 39 3.62 6.69 -11.93
C ALA A 39 3.38 8.10 -11.35
N VAL A 40 2.87 8.21 -10.11
CA VAL A 40 2.66 9.51 -9.44
C VAL A 40 3.86 10.02 -8.62
N THR A 41 4.91 9.22 -8.44
CA THR A 41 6.11 9.60 -7.67
C THR A 41 6.74 10.92 -8.14
N PRO A 42 6.88 11.24 -9.45
CA PRO A 42 7.46 12.51 -9.89
C PRO A 42 6.67 13.73 -9.39
N PHE A 43 5.34 13.63 -9.35
CA PHE A 43 4.48 14.70 -8.87
C PHE A 43 4.58 14.85 -7.33
N VAL A 44 4.44 13.74 -6.61
CA VAL A 44 4.46 13.74 -5.13
C VAL A 44 5.83 14.15 -4.60
N GLY A 45 6.92 13.66 -5.20
CA GLY A 45 8.29 14.01 -4.81
C GLY A 45 8.57 15.51 -4.95
N LEU A 46 8.13 16.12 -6.05
CA LEU A 46 8.28 17.56 -6.26
C LEU A 46 7.45 18.39 -5.28
N PHE A 47 6.23 17.95 -4.96
CA PHE A 47 5.40 18.58 -3.93
C PHE A 47 6.08 18.53 -2.55
N LEU A 48 6.52 17.34 -2.13
CA LEU A 48 7.19 17.11 -0.85
C LEU A 48 8.48 17.92 -0.72
N ALA A 49 9.26 18.03 -1.80
CA ALA A 49 10.47 18.85 -1.84
C ALA A 49 10.17 20.34 -1.60
N ARG A 50 9.09 20.87 -2.21
CA ARG A 50 8.71 22.29 -2.06
C ARG A 50 8.25 22.65 -0.66
N VAL A 51 7.40 21.82 -0.05
CA VAL A 51 6.87 22.10 1.30
C VAL A 51 7.91 21.86 2.41
N SER A 52 9.00 21.13 2.12
CA SER A 52 10.01 20.75 3.10
C SER A 52 11.26 21.65 3.10
N ARG A 53 11.18 22.86 2.55
CA ARG A 53 12.30 23.80 2.50
C ARG A 53 12.82 24.11 3.91
N GLY A 54 14.14 23.98 4.12
CA GLY A 54 14.79 24.27 5.40
C GLY A 54 14.73 23.13 6.43
N ARG A 55 14.16 21.96 6.10
CA ARG A 55 14.22 20.76 6.94
C ARG A 55 15.48 19.95 6.68
N THR A 56 15.94 19.23 7.70
CA THR A 56 17.01 18.24 7.54
C THR A 56 16.48 17.01 6.78
N VAL A 57 17.39 16.24 6.16
CA VAL A 57 17.03 15.00 5.46
C VAL A 57 16.34 14.00 6.40
N ARG A 58 16.78 13.93 7.67
CA ARG A 58 16.17 13.02 8.66
C ARG A 58 14.73 13.41 8.97
N GLU A 59 14.46 14.69 9.23
CA GLU A 59 13.09 15.19 9.49
C GLU A 59 12.20 15.00 8.28
N PHE A 60 12.73 15.22 7.08
CA PHE A 60 12.03 14.99 5.83
C PHE A 60 11.61 13.53 5.68
N VAL A 61 12.55 12.59 5.80
CA VAL A 61 12.28 11.15 5.62
C VAL A 61 11.28 10.65 6.67
N LEU A 62 11.50 10.96 7.94
CA LEU A 62 10.59 10.54 9.00
C LEU A 62 9.20 11.14 8.85
N GLY A 63 9.09 12.43 8.52
CA GLY A 63 7.82 13.09 8.28
C GLY A 63 7.09 12.51 7.07
N ALA A 64 7.80 12.29 5.97
CA ALA A 64 7.25 11.73 4.74
C ALA A 64 6.79 10.27 4.89
N MET A 65 7.38 9.50 5.81
CA MET A 65 6.97 8.12 6.09
C MET A 65 5.85 8.03 7.13
N LEU A 66 6.02 8.68 8.28
CA LEU A 66 5.13 8.48 9.43
C LEU A 66 3.78 9.17 9.27
N VAL A 67 3.77 10.40 8.76
CA VAL A 67 2.52 11.17 8.66
C VAL A 67 1.51 10.48 7.71
N PRO A 68 1.89 10.07 6.49
CA PRO A 68 0.95 9.37 5.61
C PRO A 68 0.59 7.97 6.14
N ALA A 69 1.53 7.24 6.74
CA ALA A 69 1.24 5.92 7.29
C ALA A 69 0.19 5.96 8.41
N MET A 70 0.29 6.93 9.33
CA MET A 70 -0.71 7.12 10.39
C MET A 70 -2.06 7.53 9.82
N MET A 71 -2.08 8.43 8.83
CA MET A 71 -3.31 8.85 8.16
C MET A 71 -4.00 7.65 7.49
N CYS A 72 -3.26 6.82 6.75
CA CYS A 72 -3.79 5.60 6.14
C CYS A 72 -4.29 4.61 7.21
N PHE A 73 -3.53 4.41 8.29
CA PHE A 73 -3.93 3.51 9.38
C PHE A 73 -5.25 3.93 9.99
N ILE A 74 -5.40 5.22 10.34
CA ILE A 74 -6.65 5.77 10.87
C ILE A 74 -7.77 5.58 9.85
N TRP A 75 -7.55 5.95 8.59
CA TRP A 75 -8.56 5.84 7.55
C TRP A 75 -9.07 4.40 7.38
N PHE A 76 -8.17 3.42 7.23
CA PHE A 76 -8.54 2.02 7.07
C PHE A 76 -9.18 1.43 8.32
N ALA A 77 -8.72 1.80 9.52
CA ALA A 77 -9.30 1.33 10.77
C ALA A 77 -10.75 1.83 10.94
N PHE A 78 -11.01 3.11 10.66
CA PHE A 78 -12.35 3.68 10.79
C PHE A 78 -13.26 3.27 9.64
N VAL A 79 -12.89 3.58 8.39
CA VAL A 79 -13.75 3.35 7.22
C VAL A 79 -13.83 1.87 6.89
N GLY A 80 -12.69 1.19 6.82
CA GLY A 80 -12.63 -0.25 6.56
C GLY A 80 -13.27 -1.06 7.69
N GLY A 81 -13.01 -0.68 8.94
CA GLY A 81 -13.66 -1.30 10.11
C GLY A 81 -15.17 -1.14 10.11
N THR A 82 -15.68 0.06 9.77
CA THR A 82 -17.12 0.31 9.64
C THR A 82 -17.74 -0.52 8.52
N ALA A 83 -17.09 -0.59 7.36
CA ALA A 83 -17.56 -1.39 6.23
C ALA A 83 -17.64 -2.88 6.59
N ILE A 84 -16.61 -3.42 7.25
CA ILE A 84 -16.61 -4.81 7.74
C ILE A 84 -17.72 -5.02 8.77
N HIS A 85 -17.91 -4.09 9.70
CA HIS A 85 -18.98 -4.20 10.69
C HIS A 85 -20.36 -4.27 10.01
N LEU A 86 -20.60 -3.43 9.01
CA LEU A 86 -21.85 -3.45 8.25
C LEU A 86 -22.04 -4.78 7.51
N GLU A 87 -20.99 -5.33 6.89
CA GLU A 87 -21.05 -6.63 6.20
C GLU A 87 -21.35 -7.80 7.16
N LEU A 88 -20.87 -7.71 8.40
CA LEU A 88 -21.08 -8.75 9.41
C LEU A 88 -22.42 -8.65 10.15
N THR A 89 -23.07 -7.48 10.14
CA THR A 89 -24.29 -7.20 10.93
C THR A 89 -25.53 -6.88 10.10
N GLY A 90 -25.37 -6.61 8.81
CA GLY A 90 -26.46 -6.53 7.82
C GLY A 90 -26.76 -7.89 7.21
#